data_AF-A0A9Q3UCA7-F1
#
_entry.id   AF-A0A9Q3UCA7-F1
#
_cell.length_a   1.000
_cell.length_b   1.000
_cell.length_c   1.000
_cell.angle_alpha   90.00
_cell.angle_beta   90.00
_cell.angle_gamma   90.00
#
_symmetry.space_group_name_H-M   'P 1'
#
loop_
_entity.id
_entity.type
_entity.pdbx_description
1 polymer ?
#
loop_
_entity_poly.entity_id
_entity_poly.type
_entity_poly.pdbx_seq_one_letter_code
_entity_poly.pdbx_strand_id
1 'polypeptide(L)'
;MLNTITLNQNHDQNVQPKRGDIIVPLCGPYIGRKGLIERLYLQDNGSYDIQFGFNLRAHKQPGDFSRISCSGGPCDGTNTNALTFVGTAQQTFWCYKDGYVDAGNGVEYSETVNVWCYKPEFVKQRTSLGHEFDSFNELLEHHNFITQQSQKLTDEINSIHSKLSSVEFYRVYRGEHLKKAKEGQWDNGFHQDVIGRAIFDAYSRNLKLMISEHDKPVGCGYLYTTGDGWALRNKAEFDLVLNAYNLKVDEERGPWGQILLIPNIDVDTWKPLSVELNTTKEIAK
;
A
#
# COMPACT_ATOMS: atom_id res chain seq x y z
N MET A 1 1.40 10.06 7.39
CA MET A 1 1.67 11.13 6.41
C MET A 1 0.44 12.00 6.23
N LEU A 2 -0.73 11.43 5.88
CA LEU A 2 -1.93 12.25 5.72
C LEU A 2 -2.31 13.01 7.00
N ASN A 3 -2.14 12.38 8.18
CA ASN A 3 -2.34 12.98 9.49
C ASN A 3 -1.32 14.08 9.88
N THR A 4 -0.28 14.35 9.08
CA THR A 4 0.70 15.41 9.35
C THR A 4 0.47 16.67 8.52
N ILE A 5 -0.63 16.72 7.75
CA ILE A 5 -1.01 17.87 6.93
C ILE A 5 -1.79 18.86 7.81
N THR A 6 -1.32 20.10 7.86
CA THR A 6 -2.04 21.21 8.48
C THR A 6 -3.05 21.73 7.47
N LEU A 7 -4.34 21.43 7.70
CA LEU A 7 -5.43 21.88 6.85
C LEU A 7 -5.57 23.40 6.90
N ASN A 8 -5.69 24.04 5.74
CA ASN A 8 -5.99 25.46 5.70
C ASN A 8 -7.52 25.65 5.72
N GLN A 9 -8.03 26.26 6.79
CA GLN A 9 -9.45 26.58 6.94
C GLN A 9 -9.87 27.80 6.12
N ASN A 10 -8.90 28.60 5.65
CA ASN A 10 -9.13 29.77 4.80
C ASN A 10 -8.63 29.44 3.39
N HIS A 11 -9.55 29.30 2.44
CA HIS A 11 -9.22 29.17 1.02
C HIS A 11 -8.62 30.49 0.51
N ASP A 12 -7.32 30.69 0.73
CA ASP A 12 -6.60 31.78 0.08
C ASP A 12 -6.54 31.46 -1.42
N GLN A 13 -7.41 32.13 -2.19
CA GLN A 13 -7.60 31.89 -3.63
C GLN A 13 -6.37 32.24 -4.48
N ASN A 14 -5.33 32.81 -3.87
CA ASN A 14 -4.11 33.23 -4.58
C ASN A 14 -2.95 32.22 -4.49
N VAL A 15 -3.12 31.10 -3.78
CA VAL A 15 -2.06 30.08 -3.72
C VAL A 15 -1.99 29.36 -5.06
N GLN A 16 -0.79 29.27 -5.64
CA GLN A 16 -0.54 28.58 -6.91
C GLN A 16 0.37 27.36 -6.70
N PRO A 17 0.15 26.25 -7.42
CA PRO A 17 1.02 25.09 -7.36
C PRO A 17 2.45 25.45 -7.80
N LYS A 18 3.45 25.00 -7.03
CA LYS A 18 4.87 25.18 -7.39
C LYS A 18 5.64 23.86 -7.31
N ARG A 19 6.80 23.81 -7.95
CA ARG A 19 7.72 22.66 -7.84
C ARG A 19 8.05 22.43 -6.37
N GLY A 20 7.92 21.17 -5.93
CA GLY A 20 8.23 20.73 -4.57
C GLY A 20 7.03 20.71 -3.65
N ASP A 21 5.89 21.24 -4.10
CA ASP A 21 4.63 21.01 -3.43
C ASP A 21 4.23 19.54 -3.51
N ILE A 22 3.45 19.11 -2.52
CA ILE A 22 2.94 17.75 -2.39
C ILE A 22 1.64 17.63 -3.18
N ILE A 23 1.50 16.52 -3.90
CA ILE A 23 0.24 16.07 -4.49
C ILE A 23 -0.23 14.80 -3.77
N VAL A 24 -1.53 14.74 -3.47
CA VAL A 24 -2.20 13.57 -2.91
C VAL A 24 -3.36 13.17 -3.84
N PRO A 25 -3.27 12.01 -4.52
CA PRO A 25 -4.36 11.54 -5.36
C PRO A 25 -5.60 11.13 -4.54
N LEU A 26 -6.78 11.52 -5.00
CA LEU A 26 -8.08 11.16 -4.43
C LEU A 26 -8.71 9.92 -5.10
N CYS A 27 -8.13 9.43 -6.19
CA CYS A 27 -8.53 8.18 -6.84
C CYS A 27 -7.34 7.49 -7.52
N GLY A 28 -7.60 6.32 -8.10
CA GLY A 28 -6.60 5.55 -8.85
C GLY A 28 -5.63 4.72 -7.99
N PRO A 29 -4.58 4.14 -8.60
CA PRO A 29 -3.68 3.17 -7.97
C PRO A 29 -2.67 3.78 -6.98
N TYR A 30 -2.61 5.11 -6.89
CA TYR A 30 -1.75 5.86 -5.97
C TYR A 30 -2.55 6.72 -5.00
N ILE A 31 -3.83 6.38 -4.78
CA ILE A 31 -4.70 7.06 -3.83
C ILE A 31 -4.00 7.27 -2.48
N GLY A 32 -4.11 8.47 -1.91
CA GLY A 32 -3.52 8.80 -0.61
C GLY A 32 -1.99 8.77 -0.53
N ARG A 33 -1.28 8.44 -1.63
CA ARG A 33 0.19 8.48 -1.65
C ARG A 33 0.68 9.90 -1.85
N LYS A 34 1.85 10.14 -1.27
CA LYS A 34 2.59 11.38 -1.43
C LYS A 34 3.29 11.42 -2.79
N GLY A 35 2.87 12.33 -3.66
CA GLY A 35 3.59 12.76 -4.85
C GLY A 35 4.23 14.13 -4.63
N LEU A 36 5.23 14.47 -5.45
CA LEU A 36 5.86 15.78 -5.47
C LEU A 36 5.86 16.35 -6.88
N ILE A 37 5.52 17.64 -7.00
CA ILE A 37 5.59 18.37 -8.28
C ILE A 37 7.06 18.52 -8.68
N GLU A 38 7.45 17.84 -9.76
CA GLU A 38 8.79 17.93 -10.33
C GLU A 38 8.87 19.07 -11.35
N ARG A 39 7.87 19.16 -12.23
CA ARG A 39 7.89 20.09 -13.36
C ARG A 39 6.55 20.78 -13.56
N LEU A 40 6.67 21.99 -14.10
CA LEU A 40 5.58 22.87 -14.50
C LEU A 40 5.90 23.36 -15.91
N TYR A 41 4.98 23.14 -16.84
CA TYR A 41 5.06 23.55 -18.24
C TYR A 41 3.90 24.51 -18.52
N LEU A 42 4.21 25.75 -18.90
CA LEU A 42 3.17 26.72 -19.27
C LEU A 42 2.54 26.32 -20.60
N GLN A 43 1.21 26.22 -20.62
CA GLN A 43 0.40 25.96 -21.80
C GLN A 43 -0.03 27.28 -22.46
N ASP A 44 -0.38 27.22 -23.75
CA ASP A 44 -0.82 28.39 -24.53
C ASP A 44 -2.08 29.07 -23.96
N ASN A 45 -2.90 28.31 -23.24
CA ASN A 45 -4.11 28.80 -22.56
C ASN A 45 -3.84 29.45 -21.19
N GLY A 46 -2.57 29.60 -20.79
CA GLY A 46 -2.16 30.18 -19.51
C GLY A 46 -2.20 29.24 -18.30
N SER A 47 -2.64 27.99 -18.47
CA SER A 47 -2.56 26.96 -17.42
C SER A 47 -1.17 26.31 -17.38
N TYR A 48 -0.85 25.57 -16.31
CA TYR A 48 0.37 24.76 -16.28
C TYR A 48 0.03 23.28 -16.32
N ASP A 49 0.71 22.55 -17.19
CA ASP A 49 0.84 21.10 -17.06
C ASP A 49 1.90 20.78 -16.02
N ILE A 50 1.53 19.87 -15.14
CA ILE A 50 2.26 19.46 -13.98
C ILE A 50 2.72 18.03 -14.22
N GLN A 51 4.01 17.79 -14.01
CA GLN A 51 4.53 16.43 -13.86
C GLN A 51 4.89 16.22 -12.39
N PHE A 52 4.42 15.10 -11.82
CA PHE A 52 4.74 14.73 -10.46
C PHE A 52 5.17 13.27 -10.36
N GLY A 53 6.03 13.00 -9.39
CA GLY A 53 6.57 11.68 -9.11
C GLY A 53 6.26 11.25 -7.68
N PHE A 54 6.02 9.95 -7.49
CA PHE A 54 5.76 9.34 -6.18
C PHE A 54 7.06 8.89 -5.51
N ASN A 55 7.87 9.83 -5.04
CA ASN A 55 9.06 9.56 -4.23
C ASN A 55 9.12 10.48 -2.98
N LEU A 56 9.52 9.90 -1.84
CA LEU A 56 9.66 10.57 -0.55
C LEU A 56 10.98 11.35 -0.40
N ARG A 57 12.00 11.07 -1.23
CA ARG A 57 13.34 11.71 -1.17
C ARG A 57 13.64 12.48 -2.45
N ALA A 58 13.20 13.74 -2.51
CA ALA A 58 13.48 14.62 -3.64
C ALA A 58 14.75 15.44 -3.44
N HIS A 59 15.51 15.62 -4.51
CA HIS A 59 16.62 16.55 -4.56
C HIS A 59 16.12 17.96 -4.86
N LYS A 60 16.48 18.93 -4.02
CA LYS A 60 16.16 20.35 -4.20
C LYS A 60 17.24 21.18 -3.50
N GLN A 61 17.74 22.25 -4.13
CA GLN A 61 18.60 23.19 -3.42
C GLN A 61 17.75 24.13 -2.56
N PRO A 62 18.16 24.49 -1.32
CA PRO A 62 17.40 25.41 -0.47
C PRO A 62 17.09 26.73 -1.20
N GLY A 63 15.82 27.13 -1.23
CA GLY A 63 15.37 28.33 -1.94
C GLY A 63 15.31 28.23 -3.48
N ASP A 64 15.81 27.15 -4.09
CA ASP A 64 15.69 26.91 -5.54
C ASP A 64 14.40 26.14 -5.85
N PHE A 65 13.46 26.81 -6.53
CA PHE A 65 12.23 26.20 -7.02
C PHE A 65 12.29 25.88 -8.51
N SER A 66 13.42 26.14 -9.17
CA SER A 66 13.61 25.89 -10.60
C SER A 66 14.01 24.46 -10.90
N ARG A 67 14.62 23.73 -9.95
CA ARG A 67 15.11 22.37 -10.18
C ARG A 67 14.78 21.47 -9.01
N ILE A 68 13.83 20.58 -9.24
CA ILE A 68 13.52 19.48 -8.33
C ILE A 68 13.66 18.20 -9.11
N SER A 69 14.35 17.23 -8.52
CA SER A 69 14.46 15.89 -9.08
C SER A 69 13.90 14.91 -8.07
N CYS A 70 12.84 14.23 -8.49
CA CYS A 70 12.23 13.13 -7.77
C CYS A 70 12.69 11.85 -8.49
N SER A 71 13.77 11.22 -8.03
CA SER A 71 14.34 10.07 -8.76
C SER A 71 13.53 8.80 -8.56
N GLY A 72 12.92 8.27 -9.62
CA GLY A 72 12.30 6.94 -9.61
C GLY A 72 10.84 6.91 -9.16
N GLY A 73 10.13 5.91 -9.69
CA GLY A 73 8.70 5.75 -9.54
C GLY A 73 7.92 6.12 -10.81
N PRO A 74 6.62 5.81 -10.83
CA PRO A 74 5.72 6.23 -11.90
C PRO A 74 5.57 7.76 -11.86
N CYS A 75 5.71 8.39 -13.02
CA CYS A 75 5.41 9.80 -13.20
C CYS A 75 4.04 9.93 -13.84
N ASP A 76 3.22 10.84 -13.32
CA ASP A 76 1.91 11.15 -13.88
C ASP A 76 1.84 12.65 -14.21
N GLY A 77 0.91 12.99 -15.09
CA GLY A 77 0.72 14.34 -15.62
C GLY A 77 -0.69 14.83 -15.35
N THR A 78 -0.83 16.09 -14.94
CA THR A 78 -2.14 16.73 -14.82
C THR A 78 -2.05 18.22 -15.11
N ASN A 79 -3.18 18.90 -15.18
CA ASN A 79 -3.24 20.35 -15.28
C ASN A 79 -3.46 20.99 -13.89
N THR A 80 -2.95 22.20 -13.67
CA THR A 80 -3.19 22.99 -12.44
C THR A 80 -4.66 23.10 -12.06
N ASN A 81 -5.56 23.14 -13.04
CA ASN A 81 -7.00 23.27 -12.80
C ASN A 81 -7.62 22.02 -12.15
N ALA A 82 -6.95 20.87 -12.22
CA ALA A 82 -7.37 19.63 -11.57
C ALA A 82 -6.83 19.50 -10.13
N LEU A 83 -6.16 20.53 -9.62
CA LEU A 83 -5.63 20.55 -8.25
C LEU A 83 -6.52 21.37 -7.33
N THR A 84 -6.79 20.83 -6.15
CA THR A 84 -7.46 21.54 -5.05
C THR A 84 -6.49 21.75 -3.91
N PHE A 85 -6.25 23.00 -3.52
CA PHE A 85 -5.40 23.31 -2.37
C PHE A 85 -6.04 22.82 -1.07
N VAL A 86 -5.27 22.15 -0.22
CA VAL A 86 -5.74 21.55 1.04
C VAL A 86 -5.10 22.18 2.27
N GLY A 87 -3.82 22.54 2.16
CA GLY A 87 -3.06 22.99 3.32
C GLY A 87 -1.56 22.88 3.11
N THR A 88 -0.83 22.66 4.20
CA THR A 88 0.64 22.59 4.17
C THR A 88 1.17 21.39 4.94
N ALA A 89 2.38 20.95 4.62
CA ALA A 89 3.08 19.91 5.36
C ALA A 89 4.60 20.11 5.31
N GLN A 90 5.32 19.48 6.25
CA GLN A 90 6.78 19.39 6.16
C GLN A 90 7.20 18.38 5.09
N GLN A 91 8.07 18.81 4.19
CA GLN A 91 8.73 17.97 3.19
C GLN A 91 10.23 17.96 3.43
N THR A 92 10.79 16.76 3.58
CA THR A 92 12.23 16.57 3.64
C THR A 92 12.81 16.49 2.23
N PHE A 93 13.73 17.39 1.93
CA PHE A 93 14.53 17.37 0.71
C PHE A 93 15.96 16.97 1.06
N TRP A 94 16.67 16.46 0.06
CA TRP A 94 18.11 16.31 0.15
C TRP A 94 18.80 17.25 -0.85
N CYS A 95 19.96 17.76 -0.48
CA CYS A 95 20.80 18.58 -1.36
C CYS A 95 22.27 18.24 -1.14
N TYR A 96 23.12 18.74 -2.03
CA TYR A 96 24.56 18.72 -1.85
C TYR A 96 25.01 19.99 -1.11
N LYS A 97 25.87 19.85 -0.10
CA LYS A 97 26.49 21.03 0.56
C LYS A 97 27.23 21.86 -0.48
N ASP A 98 27.10 23.17 -0.38
CA ASP A 98 27.71 24.16 -1.28
C ASP A 98 27.40 23.92 -2.77
N GLY A 99 26.32 23.18 -3.08
CA GLY A 99 25.92 22.83 -4.45
C GLY A 99 26.84 21.81 -5.14
N TYR A 100 27.78 21.20 -4.43
CA TYR A 100 28.82 20.35 -5.04
C TYR A 100 28.52 18.85 -4.94
N VAL A 101 28.41 18.18 -6.09
CA VAL A 101 28.09 16.75 -6.17
C VAL A 101 29.29 15.90 -5.76
N ASP A 102 29.23 15.28 -4.58
CA ASP A 102 30.26 14.35 -4.09
C ASP A 102 29.68 13.28 -3.15
N ALA A 103 30.39 12.15 -3.03
CA ALA A 103 30.03 11.07 -2.13
C ALA A 103 30.11 11.54 -0.67
N GLY A 104 29.05 11.31 0.10
CA GLY A 104 28.96 11.77 1.49
C GLY A 104 28.72 13.27 1.67
N ASN A 105 28.56 14.04 0.59
CA ASN A 105 28.27 15.47 0.64
C ASN A 105 26.77 15.81 0.63
N GLY A 106 25.91 14.79 0.69
CA GLY A 106 24.47 14.95 0.82
C GLY A 106 24.07 15.40 2.23
N VAL A 107 23.15 16.35 2.31
CA VAL A 107 22.47 16.75 3.56
C VAL A 107 20.96 16.76 3.35
N GLU A 108 20.23 16.49 4.42
CA GLU A 108 18.78 16.59 4.46
C GLU A 108 18.36 17.89 5.14
N TYR A 109 17.29 18.49 4.65
CA TYR A 109 16.64 19.64 5.27
C TYR A 109 15.13 19.55 5.04
N SER A 110 14.34 20.26 5.84
CA SER A 110 12.88 20.27 5.69
C SER A 110 12.36 21.67 5.39
N GLU A 111 11.37 21.75 4.51
CA GLU A 111 10.63 22.97 4.19
C GLU A 111 9.12 22.73 4.36
N THR A 112 8.40 23.77 4.78
CA THR A 112 6.94 23.79 4.68
C THR A 112 6.55 23.98 3.21
N VAL A 113 5.78 23.04 2.66
CA VAL A 113 5.30 23.07 1.27
C VAL A 113 3.78 23.00 1.22
N ASN A 114 3.20 23.44 0.10
CA ASN A 114 1.76 23.32 -0.10
C ASN A 114 1.39 21.86 -0.38
N VAL A 115 0.15 21.51 -0.05
CA VAL A 115 -0.44 20.20 -0.31
C VAL A 115 -1.67 20.39 -1.18
N TRP A 116 -1.71 19.64 -2.28
CA TRP A 116 -2.75 19.67 -3.28
C TRP A 116 -3.40 18.30 -3.41
N CYS A 117 -4.72 18.26 -3.48
CA CYS A 117 -5.45 17.07 -3.92
C CYS A 117 -5.58 17.05 -5.43
N TYR A 118 -5.47 15.85 -5.99
CA TYR A 118 -5.61 15.60 -7.42
C TYR A 118 -6.63 14.51 -7.64
N LYS A 119 -7.65 14.77 -8.46
CA LYS A 119 -8.62 13.76 -8.92
C LYS A 119 -8.55 13.70 -10.44
N PRO A 120 -7.86 12.72 -11.05
CA PRO A 120 -7.92 12.52 -12.49
C PRO A 120 -9.36 12.26 -12.96
N GLU A 121 -9.67 12.62 -14.20
CA GLU A 121 -10.76 11.99 -14.94
C GLU A 121 -10.40 10.50 -15.11
N PHE A 122 -10.85 9.67 -14.19
CA PHE A 122 -10.32 8.32 -14.04
C PHE A 122 -10.90 7.35 -15.06
N VAL A 123 -10.02 6.58 -15.70
CA VAL A 123 -10.39 5.34 -16.40
C VAL A 123 -10.20 4.19 -15.43
N LYS A 124 -11.31 3.55 -15.03
CA LYS A 124 -11.31 2.40 -14.12
C LYS A 124 -10.37 1.31 -14.62
N GLN A 125 -9.29 1.09 -13.88
CA GLN A 125 -8.40 -0.04 -14.13
C GLN A 125 -9.01 -1.31 -13.54
N ARG A 126 -9.05 -2.41 -14.30
CA ARG A 126 -9.53 -3.73 -13.83
C ARG A 126 -8.91 -4.20 -12.51
N THR A 127 -7.66 -3.79 -12.23
CA THR A 127 -6.92 -4.13 -11.02
C THR A 127 -7.24 -3.24 -9.81
N SER A 128 -8.05 -2.19 -9.99
CA SER A 128 -8.40 -1.26 -8.91
C SER A 128 -9.65 -1.69 -8.15
N LEU A 129 -9.72 -1.39 -6.84
CA LEU A 129 -10.95 -1.59 -6.05
C LEU A 129 -12.06 -0.61 -6.45
N GLY A 130 -11.69 0.50 -7.10
CA GLY A 130 -12.62 1.53 -7.55
C GLY A 130 -13.02 2.51 -6.45
N HIS A 131 -12.24 2.60 -5.37
CA HIS A 131 -12.43 3.68 -4.41
C HIS A 131 -12.05 5.01 -5.05
N GLU A 132 -12.90 6.00 -4.83
CA GLU A 132 -12.70 7.39 -5.20
C GLU A 132 -13.22 8.25 -4.07
N PHE A 133 -12.52 9.33 -3.77
CA PHE A 133 -12.92 10.29 -2.74
C PHE A 133 -13.20 11.63 -3.39
N ASP A 134 -14.19 12.35 -2.87
CA ASP A 134 -14.55 13.69 -3.33
C ASP A 134 -13.75 14.77 -2.59
N SER A 135 -13.21 14.43 -1.42
CA SER A 135 -12.42 15.36 -0.62
C SER A 135 -11.24 14.71 0.10
N PHE A 136 -10.30 15.55 0.53
CA PHE A 136 -9.19 15.11 1.39
C PHE A 136 -9.68 14.54 2.73
N ASN A 137 -10.77 15.08 3.29
CA ASN A 137 -11.31 14.61 4.57
C ASN A 137 -11.86 13.19 4.47
N GLU A 138 -12.59 12.88 3.40
CA GLU A 138 -13.06 11.51 3.15
C GLU A 138 -11.90 10.52 2.98
N LEU A 139 -10.86 10.92 2.25
CA LEU A 139 -9.64 10.14 2.13
C LEU A 139 -8.96 9.94 3.50
N LEU A 140 -8.94 10.97 4.36
CA LEU A 140 -8.36 10.92 5.69
C LEU A 140 -9.14 9.97 6.62
N GLU A 141 -10.46 10.04 6.60
CA GLU A 141 -11.36 9.14 7.33
C GLU A 141 -11.14 7.69 6.89
N HIS A 142 -11.04 7.45 5.58
CA HIS A 142 -10.74 6.13 5.04
C HIS A 142 -9.35 5.63 5.47
N HIS A 143 -8.33 6.48 5.45
CA HIS A 143 -7.00 6.13 5.92
C HIS A 143 -6.98 5.80 7.42
N ASN A 144 -7.72 6.55 8.23
CA ASN A 144 -7.85 6.31 9.66
C ASN A 144 -8.58 4.99 9.93
N PHE A 145 -9.63 4.69 9.17
CA PHE A 145 -10.32 3.40 9.25
C PHE A 145 -9.38 2.22 8.94
N ILE A 146 -8.61 2.29 7.84
CA ILE A 146 -7.60 1.27 7.52
C ILE A 146 -6.59 1.13 8.67
N THR A 147 -6.12 2.24 9.21
CA THR A 147 -5.16 2.25 10.33
C THR A 147 -5.74 1.58 11.59
N GLN A 148 -7.00 1.85 11.91
CA GLN A 148 -7.71 1.21 13.03
C GLN A 148 -7.84 -0.30 12.83
N GLN A 149 -8.22 -0.74 11.62
CA GLN A 149 -8.29 -2.16 11.28
C GLN A 149 -6.91 -2.84 11.37
N SER A 150 -5.85 -2.20 10.89
CA SER A 150 -4.48 -2.71 10.99
C SER A 150 -4.01 -2.80 12.45
N GLN A 151 -4.38 -1.83 13.29
CA GLN A 151 -4.07 -1.86 14.72
C GLN A 151 -4.82 -3.00 15.39
N LYS A 152 -6.11 -3.21 15.07
CA LYS A 152 -6.91 -4.32 15.57
C LYS A 152 -6.28 -5.68 15.28
N LEU A 153 -5.86 -5.92 14.03
CA LEU A 153 -5.13 -7.13 13.67
C LEU A 153 -3.85 -7.29 14.52
N THR A 154 -3.09 -6.21 14.70
CA THR A 154 -1.86 -6.21 15.50
C THR A 154 -2.14 -6.56 16.96
N ASP A 155 -3.20 -6.00 17.54
CA ASP A 155 -3.62 -6.25 18.92
C ASP A 155 -4.11 -7.69 19.12
N GLU A 156 -4.85 -8.26 18.15
CA GLU A 156 -5.25 -9.66 18.17
C GLU A 156 -4.06 -10.61 18.10
N ILE A 157 -3.09 -10.34 17.20
CA ILE A 157 -1.83 -11.09 17.11
C ILE A 157 -1.07 -11.01 18.44
N ASN A 158 -0.97 -9.83 19.05
CA ASN A 158 -0.30 -9.63 20.33
C ASN A 158 -1.05 -10.29 21.50
N SER A 159 -2.39 -10.33 21.48
CA SER A 159 -3.22 -11.02 22.47
C SER A 159 -2.99 -12.54 22.41
N ILE A 160 -2.90 -13.10 21.20
CA ILE A 160 -2.52 -14.50 21.00
C ILE A 160 -1.09 -14.71 21.51
N HIS A 161 -0.15 -13.85 21.15
CA HIS A 161 1.24 -13.95 21.59
C HIS A 161 1.39 -13.96 23.12
N SER A 162 0.71 -13.04 23.82
CA SER A 162 0.76 -12.95 25.29
C SER A 162 0.11 -14.14 26.00
N LYS A 163 -0.91 -14.75 25.40
CA LYS A 163 -1.50 -16.02 25.88
C LYS A 163 -0.59 -17.22 25.62
N LEU A 164 0.23 -17.16 24.57
CA LEU A 164 1.19 -18.20 24.19
C LEU A 164 2.54 -18.07 24.92
N SER A 165 2.90 -16.88 25.42
CA SER A 165 4.17 -16.65 26.14
C SER A 165 4.28 -17.34 27.51
N SER A 166 3.23 -18.04 27.96
CA SER A 166 3.25 -18.91 29.14
C SER A 166 3.52 -20.39 28.83
N VAL A 167 3.76 -20.77 27.57
CA VAL A 167 4.01 -22.15 27.14
C VAL A 167 5.06 -22.18 26.01
N GLU A 168 6.05 -23.07 26.11
CA GLU A 168 7.21 -23.13 25.20
C GLU A 168 6.86 -23.54 23.74
N PHE A 169 6.82 -22.52 22.87
CA PHE A 169 7.27 -22.33 21.46
C PHE A 169 6.96 -23.31 20.27
N TYR A 170 6.85 -22.75 19.04
CA TYR A 170 6.27 -23.32 17.79
C TYR A 170 7.09 -23.02 16.47
N ARG A 171 6.96 -23.83 15.38
CA ARG A 171 7.29 -23.47 13.94
C ARG A 171 6.02 -22.95 13.23
N VAL A 172 6.16 -22.02 12.28
CA VAL A 172 5.20 -21.84 11.17
C VAL A 172 5.94 -21.90 9.82
N TYR A 173 5.39 -22.67 8.87
CA TYR A 173 5.91 -22.79 7.50
C TYR A 173 5.36 -21.64 6.62
N ARG A 174 6.15 -21.18 5.64
CA ARG A 174 5.83 -20.04 4.76
C ARG A 174 4.44 -20.18 4.12
N GLY A 175 3.59 -19.17 4.33
CA GLY A 175 2.25 -19.06 3.73
C GLY A 175 1.07 -19.45 4.62
N GLU A 176 1.31 -19.90 5.85
CA GLU A 176 0.22 -20.28 6.77
C GLU A 176 -0.11 -19.14 7.76
N HIS A 177 -1.41 -18.88 7.92
CA HIS A 177 -1.97 -18.23 9.09
C HIS A 177 -2.41 -19.24 10.13
N LEU A 178 -1.99 -19.02 11.37
CA LEU A 178 -2.44 -19.68 12.61
C LEU A 178 -2.87 -21.15 12.47
N LYS A 179 -1.88 -22.06 12.42
CA LYS A 179 -2.12 -23.43 12.90
C LYS A 179 -2.29 -23.43 14.42
N LYS A 180 -3.41 -23.97 14.89
CA LYS A 180 -3.50 -24.50 16.26
C LYS A 180 -2.51 -25.67 16.36
N ALA A 181 -1.43 -25.55 17.14
CA ALA A 181 -0.47 -26.65 17.26
C ALA A 181 -1.06 -27.83 18.02
N LYS A 182 -0.63 -29.04 17.63
CA LYS A 182 -0.58 -30.20 18.52
C LYS A 182 0.76 -30.15 19.27
N GLU A 183 0.73 -30.60 20.53
CA GLU A 183 1.90 -30.72 21.39
C GLU A 183 3.05 -31.47 20.72
N GLY A 184 4.27 -30.92 20.79
CA GLY A 184 5.48 -31.73 20.88
C GLY A 184 6.49 -31.76 19.72
N GLN A 185 6.44 -30.92 18.67
CA GLN A 185 7.51 -30.90 17.65
C GLN A 185 7.89 -29.49 17.15
N TRP A 186 9.21 -29.27 17.05
CA TRP A 186 9.89 -27.97 17.11
C TRP A 186 10.09 -27.23 15.79
N ASP A 187 10.43 -25.93 15.98
CA ASP A 187 11.52 -25.15 15.31
C ASP A 187 11.12 -23.70 14.77
N ASN A 188 11.56 -22.63 15.44
CA ASN A 188 11.79 -21.26 14.92
C ASN A 188 10.87 -20.61 13.83
N GLY A 189 9.94 -19.73 14.25
CA GLY A 189 9.54 -18.52 13.49
C GLY A 189 8.03 -18.30 13.30
N PHE A 190 7.35 -17.63 14.23
CA PHE A 190 6.04 -17.03 13.94
C PHE A 190 6.24 -15.74 13.14
N HIS A 191 6.07 -15.85 11.83
CA HIS A 191 6.14 -14.74 10.90
C HIS A 191 4.77 -14.04 10.85
N GLN A 192 4.80 -12.70 10.83
CA GLN A 192 3.66 -11.76 10.75
C GLN A 192 2.56 -12.20 9.78
N ASP A 193 1.34 -11.68 9.96
CA ASP A 193 0.26 -11.99 9.01
C ASP A 193 0.51 -11.49 7.59
N VAL A 194 1.16 -12.33 6.77
CA VAL A 194 1.54 -12.02 5.39
C VAL A 194 0.33 -11.79 4.51
N ILE A 195 -0.76 -12.55 4.68
CA ILE A 195 -1.96 -12.43 3.84
C ILE A 195 -2.75 -11.19 4.28
N GLY A 196 -2.99 -11.04 5.58
CA GLY A 196 -3.58 -9.85 6.19
C GLY A 196 -2.79 -8.59 5.83
N ARG A 197 -1.45 -8.62 5.93
CA ARG A 197 -0.60 -7.52 5.48
C ARG A 197 -0.77 -7.23 3.99
N ALA A 198 -0.80 -8.26 3.14
CA ALA A 198 -1.06 -8.08 1.71
C ALA A 198 -2.44 -7.45 1.47
N ILE A 199 -3.47 -7.83 2.23
CA ILE A 199 -4.81 -7.22 2.19
C ILE A 199 -4.73 -5.73 2.54
N PHE A 200 -4.07 -5.35 3.64
CA PHE A 200 -3.88 -3.95 4.04
C PHE A 200 -3.08 -3.16 3.00
N ASP A 201 -1.99 -3.73 2.48
CA ASP A 201 -1.15 -3.12 1.46
C ASP A 201 -1.92 -2.92 0.15
N ALA A 202 -2.75 -3.88 -0.26
CA ALA A 202 -3.59 -3.78 -1.45
C ALA A 202 -4.71 -2.73 -1.27
N TYR A 203 -5.43 -2.78 -0.14
CA TYR A 203 -6.53 -1.88 0.16
C TYR A 203 -6.08 -0.42 0.28
N SER A 204 -4.95 -0.18 0.96
CA SER A 204 -4.34 1.16 1.06
C SER A 204 -3.86 1.74 -0.28
N ARG A 205 -3.69 0.89 -1.29
CA ARG A 205 -3.31 1.27 -2.66
C ARG A 205 -4.50 1.25 -3.62
N ASN A 206 -5.71 0.98 -3.14
CA ASN A 206 -6.90 0.82 -3.98
C ASN A 206 -6.72 -0.28 -5.06
N LEU A 207 -6.05 -1.37 -4.70
CA LEU A 207 -5.74 -2.50 -5.59
C LEU A 207 -6.43 -3.79 -5.13
N LYS A 208 -6.78 -4.62 -6.11
CA LYS A 208 -7.11 -6.03 -5.93
C LYS A 208 -5.82 -6.83 -5.73
N LEU A 209 -5.89 -7.94 -4.99
CA LEU A 209 -4.79 -8.91 -4.92
C LEU A 209 -4.72 -9.68 -6.24
N MET A 210 -3.52 -10.04 -6.67
CA MET A 210 -3.30 -10.77 -7.92
C MET A 210 -2.66 -12.12 -7.65
N ILE A 211 -3.30 -13.19 -8.14
CA ILE A 211 -2.83 -14.56 -7.97
C ILE A 211 -2.62 -15.20 -9.34
N SER A 212 -1.42 -15.72 -9.56
CA SER A 212 -1.14 -16.56 -10.71
C SER A 212 -1.51 -18.00 -10.38
N GLU A 213 -2.42 -18.57 -11.18
CA GLU A 213 -2.73 -20.01 -11.20
C GLU A 213 -1.89 -20.67 -12.28
N HIS A 214 -1.28 -21.82 -11.96
CA HIS A 214 -0.37 -22.52 -12.86
C HIS A 214 -0.99 -23.84 -13.32
N ASP A 215 -0.84 -24.17 -14.62
CA ASP A 215 -1.32 -25.44 -15.19
C ASP A 215 -0.60 -26.66 -14.58
N LYS A 216 0.62 -26.46 -14.08
CA LYS A 216 1.43 -27.46 -13.39
C LYS A 216 2.09 -26.86 -12.17
N PRO A 217 2.35 -27.64 -11.11
CA PRO A 217 3.03 -27.12 -9.91
C PRO A 217 4.39 -26.54 -10.26
N VAL A 218 4.67 -25.32 -9.77
CA VAL A 218 5.93 -24.60 -9.98
C VAL A 218 6.77 -24.54 -8.70
N GLY A 219 8.09 -24.44 -8.84
CA GLY A 219 9.02 -24.35 -7.71
C GLY A 219 8.88 -25.55 -6.77
N CYS A 220 8.53 -25.31 -5.50
CA CYS A 220 8.34 -26.33 -4.47
C CYS A 220 6.96 -27.00 -4.49
N GLY A 221 6.30 -27.07 -5.66
CA GLY A 221 5.00 -27.72 -5.83
C GLY A 221 3.80 -26.80 -5.61
N TYR A 222 3.92 -25.51 -5.94
CA TYR A 222 2.82 -24.55 -5.79
C TYR A 222 1.97 -24.44 -7.06
N LEU A 223 0.65 -24.45 -6.91
CA LEU A 223 -0.31 -24.22 -8.00
C LEU A 223 -0.82 -22.77 -8.03
N TYR A 224 -0.75 -22.05 -6.91
CA TYR A 224 -1.10 -20.65 -6.83
C TYR A 224 0.06 -19.86 -6.24
N THR A 225 0.45 -18.76 -6.87
CA THR A 225 1.53 -17.90 -6.38
C THR A 225 1.16 -16.44 -6.49
N THR A 226 1.63 -15.63 -5.55
CA THR A 226 1.42 -14.18 -5.54
C THR A 226 2.75 -13.44 -5.62
N GLY A 227 2.73 -12.21 -6.16
CA GLY A 227 3.87 -11.29 -6.09
C GLY A 227 4.17 -10.82 -4.67
N ASP A 228 3.19 -10.91 -3.76
CA ASP A 228 3.25 -10.43 -2.37
C ASP A 228 3.84 -11.48 -1.40
N GLY A 229 4.39 -12.57 -1.93
CA GLY A 229 5.26 -13.48 -1.18
C GLY A 229 4.57 -14.67 -0.52
N TRP A 230 3.31 -14.96 -0.84
CA TRP A 230 2.61 -16.17 -0.42
C TRP A 230 2.25 -17.07 -1.61
N ALA A 231 2.26 -18.38 -1.38
CA ALA A 231 2.04 -19.41 -2.39
C ALA A 231 1.30 -20.61 -1.79
N LEU A 232 0.48 -21.27 -2.60
CA LEU A 232 -0.43 -22.33 -2.19
C LEU A 232 -0.26 -23.54 -3.12
N ARG A 233 -0.31 -24.74 -2.56
CA ARG A 233 -0.03 -26.01 -3.23
C ARG A 233 -1.19 -26.47 -4.11
N ASN A 234 -2.42 -26.12 -3.74
CA ASN A 234 -3.60 -26.67 -4.39
C ASN A 234 -4.84 -25.78 -4.18
N LYS A 235 -5.93 -26.17 -4.86
CA LYS A 235 -7.21 -25.46 -4.82
C LYS A 235 -7.82 -25.42 -3.42
N ALA A 236 -7.63 -26.47 -2.61
CA ALA A 236 -8.15 -26.52 -1.26
C ALA A 236 -7.47 -25.48 -0.35
N GLU A 237 -6.15 -25.31 -0.43
CA GLU A 237 -5.44 -24.24 0.28
C GLU A 237 -5.88 -22.85 -0.19
N PHE A 238 -6.11 -22.67 -1.49
CA PHE A 238 -6.68 -21.44 -2.03
C PHE A 238 -8.07 -21.14 -1.45
N ASP A 239 -8.97 -22.12 -1.43
CA ASP A 239 -10.32 -21.97 -0.89
C ASP A 239 -10.33 -21.72 0.62
N LEU A 240 -9.40 -22.32 1.36
CA LEU A 240 -9.21 -22.02 2.78
C LEU A 240 -8.83 -20.55 2.99
N VAL A 241 -7.93 -20.00 2.17
CA VAL A 241 -7.55 -18.58 2.25
C VAL A 241 -8.72 -17.67 1.92
N LEU A 242 -9.48 -17.96 0.86
CA LEU A 242 -10.67 -17.17 0.52
C LEU A 242 -11.66 -17.13 1.68
N ASN A 243 -11.92 -18.28 2.30
CA ASN A 243 -12.85 -18.40 3.42
C ASN A 243 -12.33 -17.74 4.71
N ALA A 244 -11.03 -17.88 5.00
CA ALA A 244 -10.41 -17.33 6.20
C ALA A 244 -10.44 -15.80 6.19
N TYR A 245 -10.12 -15.18 5.06
CA TYR A 245 -10.06 -13.72 4.95
C TYR A 245 -11.33 -13.10 4.36
N ASN A 246 -12.34 -13.92 4.06
CA ASN A 246 -13.56 -13.51 3.37
C ASN A 246 -13.26 -12.73 2.07
N LEU A 247 -12.29 -13.25 1.30
CA LEU A 247 -11.91 -12.69 0.01
C LEU A 247 -12.88 -13.13 -1.07
N LYS A 248 -13.18 -12.23 -2.00
CA LYS A 248 -14.02 -12.55 -3.17
C LYS A 248 -13.17 -12.65 -4.41
N VAL A 249 -13.41 -13.69 -5.22
CA VAL A 249 -12.84 -13.78 -6.57
C VAL A 249 -13.61 -12.81 -7.46
N ASP A 250 -12.89 -11.95 -8.15
CA ASP A 250 -13.47 -11.08 -9.17
C ASP A 250 -13.79 -11.90 -10.43
N GLU A 251 -14.86 -11.51 -11.12
CA GLU A 251 -15.24 -12.13 -12.39
C GLU A 251 -14.22 -11.78 -13.49
N GLU A 252 -13.57 -10.62 -13.39
CA GLU A 252 -12.53 -10.21 -14.32
C GLU A 252 -11.18 -10.86 -14.01
N ARG A 253 -10.42 -11.15 -15.07
CA ARG A 253 -9.03 -11.58 -14.96
C ARG A 253 -8.06 -10.41 -15.06
N GLY A 254 -7.02 -10.48 -14.25
CA GLY A 254 -5.92 -9.54 -14.26
C GLY A 254 -5.06 -9.64 -15.51
N PRO A 255 -3.98 -8.84 -15.56
CA PRO A 255 -2.91 -9.04 -16.52
C PRO A 255 -2.45 -10.50 -16.58
N TRP A 256 -2.18 -11.00 -17.79
CA TRP A 256 -1.72 -12.39 -18.01
C TRP A 256 -2.66 -13.49 -17.47
N GLY A 257 -3.95 -13.21 -17.30
CA GLY A 257 -4.94 -14.21 -16.87
C GLY A 257 -4.98 -14.45 -15.36
N GLN A 258 -4.31 -13.61 -14.56
CA GLN A 258 -4.28 -13.74 -13.11
C GLN A 258 -5.68 -13.69 -12.50
N ILE A 259 -5.89 -14.45 -11.42
CA ILE A 259 -7.07 -14.32 -10.56
C ILE A 259 -6.95 -12.99 -9.83
N LEU A 260 -8.01 -12.19 -9.89
CA LEU A 260 -8.13 -10.99 -9.06
C LEU A 260 -8.95 -11.32 -7.83
N LEU A 261 -8.45 -10.96 -6.65
CA LEU A 261 -9.21 -11.06 -5.41
C LEU A 261 -9.53 -9.67 -4.87
N ILE A 262 -10.78 -9.47 -4.51
CA ILE A 262 -11.25 -8.28 -3.80
C ILE A 262 -10.88 -8.47 -2.32
N PRO A 263 -9.90 -7.71 -1.79
CA PRO A 263 -9.56 -7.72 -0.37
C PRO A 263 -10.76 -7.32 0.49
N ASN A 264 -10.81 -7.91 1.68
CA ASN A 264 -11.76 -7.56 2.71
C ASN A 264 -11.00 -6.99 3.93
N ILE A 265 -11.18 -5.70 4.18
CA ILE A 265 -10.46 -4.97 5.23
C ILE A 265 -11.06 -5.14 6.63
N ASP A 266 -12.28 -5.69 6.72
CA ASP A 266 -13.01 -5.86 7.98
C ASP A 266 -12.51 -7.11 8.73
N VAL A 267 -11.60 -6.88 9.68
CA VAL A 267 -10.92 -7.93 10.45
C VAL A 267 -11.91 -8.76 11.27
N ASP A 268 -13.05 -8.19 11.69
CA ASP A 268 -14.06 -8.92 12.47
C ASP A 268 -14.68 -10.09 11.72
N THR A 269 -14.64 -10.05 10.39
CA THR A 269 -15.20 -11.10 9.54
C THR A 269 -14.18 -12.20 9.22
N TRP A 270 -12.92 -12.02 9.62
CA TRP A 270 -11.87 -12.97 9.35
C TRP A 270 -11.99 -14.17 10.29
N LYS A 271 -11.58 -15.33 9.79
CA LYS A 271 -11.58 -16.60 10.51
C LYS A 271 -10.15 -17.13 10.57
N PRO A 272 -9.80 -17.90 11.62
CA PRO A 272 -8.53 -18.60 11.66
C PRO A 272 -8.36 -19.49 10.43
N LEU A 273 -7.21 -19.40 9.76
CA LEU A 273 -6.86 -20.29 8.66
C LEU A 273 -6.47 -21.67 9.20
N SER A 274 -7.45 -22.51 9.54
CA SER A 274 -7.20 -23.89 9.96
C SER A 274 -7.20 -24.83 8.76
N VAL A 275 -6.02 -25.36 8.40
CA VAL A 275 -5.97 -26.58 7.58
C VAL A 275 -6.34 -27.72 8.52
N GLU A 276 -7.49 -28.36 8.32
CA GLU A 276 -7.75 -29.65 8.95
C GLU A 276 -6.62 -30.59 8.53
N LEU A 277 -5.74 -30.92 9.47
CA LEU A 277 -4.81 -32.02 9.27
C LEU A 277 -5.71 -33.24 9.12
N ASN A 278 -5.86 -33.73 7.89
CA ASN A 278 -6.30 -35.09 7.64
C ASN A 278 -5.33 -35.99 8.41
N THR A 279 -5.65 -36.29 9.67
CA THR A 279 -5.11 -37.44 10.36
C THR A 279 -5.71 -38.63 9.66
N THR A 280 -5.12 -39.01 8.54
CA THR A 280 -5.32 -40.32 7.94
C THR A 280 -4.90 -41.31 9.01
N LYS A 281 -5.89 -41.85 9.73
CA LYS A 281 -5.77 -43.08 10.53
C LYS A 281 -5.64 -44.27 9.57
N GLU A 282 -4.63 -44.27 8.72
CA GLU A 282 -4.21 -45.41 7.92
C GLU A 282 -2.70 -45.23 7.75
N ILE A 283 -1.87 -45.84 8.59
CA ILE A 283 -1.21 -47.15 8.41
C ILE A 283 -0.32 -47.27 9.69
N ALA A 284 -0.21 -48.35 10.47
CA ALA A 284 -0.37 -49.77 10.19
C ALA A 284 -0.87 -50.53 11.44
N LYS A 285 -1.78 -51.47 11.19
CA LYS A 285 -1.85 -52.75 11.90
C LYS A 285 -0.66 -53.62 11.50
#